data_AF-A0A968P5J3-F1
#
_entry.id   AF-A0A968P5J3-F1
#
_cell.length_a   1.000
_cell.length_b   1.000
_cell.length_c   1.000
_cell.angle_alpha   90.00
_cell.angle_beta   90.00
_cell.angle_gamma   90.00
#
_symmetry.space_group_name_H-M   'P 1'
#
loop_
_entity.id
_entity.type
_entity.pdbx_description
1 polymer ?
#
loop_
_entity_poly.entity_id
_entity_poly.type
_entity_poly.pdbx_seq_one_letter_code
_entity_poly.pdbx_strand_id
1 'polypeptide(L)'
;MSPHLFDYREVTTAPRFRDLEGFYTRYGAVDELLEKADDRYVVMNAGDEMTVVYDAAKLPPLPAGWRRDWVLATDGWVKDGDINTTASQTVEPLPYHGMNAYPNQPEHRYPDDPEHRDYLERYQTRWVEGWYFQN
;
A
#
# COMPACT_ATOMS: atom_id res chain seq x y z
N MET A 1 16.27 -15.40 6.24
CA MET A 1 16.11 -14.18 7.03
C MET A 1 14.73 -14.25 7.66
N SER A 2 14.64 -14.29 9.00
CA SER A 2 13.34 -14.16 9.68
C SER A 2 12.87 -12.71 9.59
N PRO A 3 11.56 -12.42 9.61
CA PRO A 3 11.08 -11.04 9.61
C PRO A 3 11.66 -10.29 10.81
N HIS A 4 12.29 -9.15 10.55
CA HIS A 4 12.72 -8.25 11.60
C HIS A 4 11.48 -7.67 12.29
N LEU A 5 11.36 -7.82 13.60
CA LEU A 5 10.33 -7.14 14.38
C LEU A 5 10.71 -5.68 14.52
N PHE A 6 9.75 -4.77 14.30
CA PHE A 6 9.94 -3.35 14.52
C PHE A 6 9.85 -3.04 16.03
N ASP A 7 10.84 -2.34 16.59
CA ASP A 7 10.75 -1.85 17.97
C ASP A 7 10.10 -0.47 17.97
N TYR A 8 8.82 -0.42 18.32
CA TYR A 8 8.04 0.83 18.41
C TYR A 8 8.57 1.83 19.43
N ARG A 9 9.56 1.45 20.27
CA ARG A 9 10.22 2.36 21.22
C ARG A 9 11.38 3.11 20.58
N GLU A 10 11.91 2.63 19.46
CA GLU A 10 13.05 3.21 18.75
C GLU A 10 12.60 3.67 17.36
N VAL A 11 11.99 4.85 17.30
CA VAL A 11 11.52 5.45 16.05
C VAL A 11 12.43 6.61 15.63
N THR A 12 12.72 6.71 14.33
CA THR A 12 13.34 7.89 13.73
C THR A 12 12.30 8.58 12.87
N THR A 13 12.08 9.87 13.12
CA THR A 13 11.12 10.70 12.38
C THR A 13 11.78 11.55 11.31
N ALA A 14 13.12 11.54 11.23
CA ALA A 14 13.84 12.20 10.15
C ALA A 14 13.59 11.47 8.81
N PRO A 15 13.45 12.21 7.69
CA PRO A 15 13.33 11.61 6.38
C PRO A 15 14.50 10.67 6.09
N ARG A 16 14.19 9.42 5.75
CA ARG A 16 15.20 8.42 5.33
C ARG A 16 15.18 8.15 3.84
N PHE A 17 14.00 8.26 3.22
CA PHE A 17 13.75 8.01 1.81
C PHE A 17 12.93 9.14 1.22
N ARG A 18 13.09 9.37 -0.09
CA ARG A 18 12.32 10.38 -0.81
C ARG A 18 10.87 9.95 -0.86
N ASP A 19 10.00 10.83 -0.40
CA ASP A 19 8.56 10.68 -0.58
C ASP A 19 8.21 10.93 -2.05
N LEU A 20 7.27 10.13 -2.57
CA LEU A 20 6.72 10.33 -3.90
C LEU A 20 5.57 11.33 -3.76
N GLU A 21 5.63 12.45 -4.48
CA GLU A 21 4.60 13.47 -4.37
C GLU A 21 3.24 12.94 -4.87
N GLY A 22 2.17 13.16 -4.11
CA GLY A 22 0.82 12.76 -4.53
C GLY A 22 -0.14 12.47 -3.39
N PHE A 23 -1.27 11.88 -3.75
CA PHE A 23 -2.29 11.46 -2.81
C PHE A 23 -2.07 10.02 -2.35
N TYR A 24 -1.96 9.87 -1.05
CA TYR A 24 -1.90 8.59 -0.36
C TYR A 24 -3.22 8.31 0.36
N THR A 25 -3.35 7.07 0.84
CA THR A 25 -4.53 6.68 1.59
C THR A 25 -4.55 7.43 2.92
N ARG A 26 -5.71 8.00 3.27
CA ARG A 26 -5.95 8.62 4.57
C ARG A 26 -5.74 7.60 5.69
N TYR A 27 -5.34 8.08 6.87
CA TYR A 27 -5.33 7.23 8.05
C TYR A 27 -6.76 6.84 8.46
N GLY A 28 -6.88 5.64 9.04
CA GLY A 28 -8.14 5.11 9.57
C GLY A 28 -8.51 3.77 8.94
N ALA A 29 -9.78 3.41 9.11
CA ALA A 29 -10.32 2.15 8.59
C ALA A 29 -10.26 2.09 7.06
N VAL A 30 -9.73 0.97 6.56
CA VAL A 30 -9.56 0.66 5.14
C VAL A 30 -10.11 -0.73 4.78
N ASP A 31 -10.96 -1.30 5.63
CA ASP A 31 -11.49 -2.67 5.50
C ASP A 31 -12.09 -2.93 4.11
N GLU A 32 -12.84 -1.97 3.57
CA GLU A 32 -13.45 -2.03 2.22
C GLU A 32 -12.41 -2.23 1.10
N LEU A 33 -11.17 -1.75 1.28
CA LEU A 33 -10.09 -1.87 0.30
C LEU A 33 -9.35 -3.21 0.40
N LEU A 34 -9.61 -4.00 1.44
CA LEU A 34 -8.96 -5.29 1.68
C LEU A 34 -9.84 -6.48 1.28
N GLU A 35 -11.06 -6.24 0.81
CA GLU A 35 -12.04 -7.29 0.49
C GLU A 35 -11.74 -8.05 -0.81
N LYS A 36 -11.16 -7.36 -1.81
CA LYS A 36 -10.87 -7.93 -3.13
C LYS A 36 -9.67 -7.23 -3.78
N ALA A 37 -8.95 -7.95 -4.64
CA ALA A 37 -7.92 -7.38 -5.51
C ALA A 37 -8.58 -6.84 -6.78
N ASP A 38 -8.88 -5.54 -6.81
CA ASP A 38 -9.77 -4.90 -7.78
C ASP A 38 -9.22 -3.55 -8.28
N ASP A 39 -7.90 -3.39 -8.17
CA ASP A 39 -7.18 -2.16 -8.47
C ASP A 39 -7.45 -0.98 -7.55
N ARG A 40 -8.26 -1.10 -6.48
CA ARG A 40 -8.38 -0.07 -5.43
C ARG A 40 -7.41 -0.38 -4.29
N TYR A 41 -6.46 0.52 -4.04
CA TYR A 41 -5.31 0.22 -3.19
C TYR A 41 -5.33 0.97 -1.86
N VAL A 42 -4.74 0.34 -0.84
CA VAL A 42 -4.15 1.07 0.28
C VAL A 42 -2.78 1.59 -0.17
N VAL A 43 -2.71 2.86 -0.55
CA VAL A 43 -1.49 3.54 -1.00
C VAL A 43 -0.75 4.06 0.24
N MET A 44 0.35 3.38 0.57
CA MET A 44 1.17 3.65 1.77
C MET A 44 2.46 4.36 1.40
N ASN A 45 2.89 5.29 2.25
CA ASN A 45 4.19 5.93 2.19
C ASN A 45 5.19 5.28 3.15
N ALA A 46 6.46 5.64 3.04
CA ALA A 46 7.49 5.23 3.99
C ALA A 46 7.08 5.60 5.44
N GLY A 47 7.11 4.59 6.32
CA GLY A 47 6.76 4.75 7.73
C GLY A 47 5.27 4.61 8.04
N ASP A 48 4.40 4.50 7.04
CA ASP A 48 3.01 4.12 7.29
C ASP A 48 2.93 2.65 7.73
N GLU A 49 1.91 2.37 8.53
CA GLU A 49 1.61 1.01 8.99
C GLU A 49 0.11 0.73 8.88
N MET A 50 -0.21 -0.51 8.53
CA MET A 50 -1.55 -1.06 8.61
C MET A 50 -1.55 -2.27 9.56
N THR A 51 -2.44 -2.25 10.54
CA THR A 51 -2.64 -3.36 11.46
C THR A 51 -3.86 -4.18 11.04
N VAL A 52 -3.68 -5.49 10.86
CA VAL A 52 -4.77 -6.43 10.57
C VAL A 52 -5.01 -7.29 11.81
N VAL A 53 -6.24 -7.27 12.32
CA VAL A 53 -6.64 -8.03 13.51
C VAL A 53 -7.68 -9.07 13.14
N TYR A 54 -7.45 -10.31 13.55
CA TYR A 54 -8.35 -11.43 13.32
C TYR A 54 -8.70 -12.10 14.65
N ASP A 55 -9.98 -12.37 14.84
CA ASP A 55 -10.46 -13.11 16.01
C ASP A 55 -10.24 -14.61 15.80
N ALA A 56 -9.10 -15.10 16.29
CA ALA A 56 -8.74 -16.51 16.20
C ALA A 56 -9.71 -17.45 16.94
N ALA A 57 -10.54 -16.94 17.86
CA ALA A 57 -11.55 -17.75 18.55
C ALA A 57 -12.74 -18.10 17.66
N LYS A 58 -12.95 -17.36 16.56
CA LYS A 58 -13.98 -17.68 15.55
C LYS A 58 -13.56 -18.79 14.59
N LEU A 59 -12.31 -19.25 14.65
CA LEU A 59 -11.83 -20.31 13.78
C LEU A 59 -12.20 -21.71 14.30
N PRO A 60 -12.34 -22.70 13.41
CA PRO A 60 -12.58 -24.09 13.81
C PRO A 60 -11.51 -24.63 14.78
N PRO A 61 -11.90 -25.55 15.70
CA PRO A 61 -10.95 -26.23 16.57
C PRO A 61 -9.97 -27.07 15.75
N LEU A 62 -8.74 -27.19 16.25
CA LEU A 62 -7.74 -28.04 15.62
C LEU A 62 -7.89 -29.50 16.05
N PRO A 63 -7.53 -30.46 15.18
CA PRO A 63 -7.32 -31.84 15.60
C PRO A 63 -6.25 -31.95 16.68
N ALA A 64 -6.32 -33.03 17.47
CA ALA A 64 -5.33 -33.29 18.51
C ALA A 64 -3.91 -33.39 17.92
N GLY A 65 -2.95 -32.71 18.56
CA GLY A 65 -1.55 -32.67 18.15
C GLY A 65 -1.22 -31.67 17.03
N TRP A 66 -2.21 -30.94 16.49
CA TRP A 66 -1.97 -29.93 15.46
C TRP A 66 -1.65 -28.56 16.07
N ARG A 67 -0.86 -27.77 15.33
CA ARG A 67 -0.60 -26.35 15.61
C ARG A 67 -1.15 -25.50 14.46
N ARG A 68 -1.62 -24.30 14.77
CA ARG A 68 -2.00 -23.30 13.77
C ARG A 68 -0.79 -22.43 13.45
N ASP A 69 -0.49 -22.31 12.17
CA ASP A 69 0.46 -21.34 11.64
C ASP A 69 -0.31 -20.37 10.72
N TRP A 70 0.25 -19.19 10.47
CA TRP A 70 -0.41 -18.12 9.72
C TRP A 70 0.48 -17.66 8.57
N VAL A 71 -0.14 -17.39 7.43
CA VAL A 71 0.52 -16.84 6.24
C VAL A 71 -0.22 -15.57 5.87
N LEU A 72 0.53 -14.49 5.67
CA LEU A 72 0.02 -13.28 5.04
C LEU A 72 0.27 -13.40 3.54
N ALA A 73 -0.81 -13.43 2.76
CA ALA A 73 -0.75 -13.29 1.31
C ALA A 73 -1.20 -11.88 0.96
N THR A 74 -0.38 -11.15 0.21
CA THR A 74 -0.65 -9.78 -0.22
C THR A 74 -0.69 -9.73 -1.73
N ASP A 75 -1.63 -8.96 -2.25
CA ASP A 75 -1.67 -8.52 -3.64
C ASP A 75 -1.38 -7.03 -3.67
N GLY A 76 -0.43 -6.60 -4.50
CA GLY A 76 -0.05 -5.19 -4.55
C GLY A 76 1.22 -4.92 -5.34
N TRP A 77 1.59 -3.64 -5.34
CA TRP A 77 2.69 -3.10 -6.12
C TRP A 77 3.69 -2.39 -5.22
N VAL A 78 4.95 -2.39 -5.63
CA VAL A 78 6.01 -1.60 -5.00
C VAL A 78 6.56 -0.63 -6.03
N LYS A 79 6.58 0.64 -5.68
CA LYS A 79 7.20 1.70 -6.48
C LYS A 79 8.36 2.29 -5.68
N ASP A 80 9.55 2.23 -6.27
CA ASP A 80 10.76 2.77 -5.66
C ASP A 80 10.92 4.26 -6.00
N GLY A 81 11.37 5.03 -5.01
CA GLY A 81 11.77 6.43 -5.17
C GLY A 81 13.16 6.63 -5.79
N ASP A 82 13.85 5.55 -6.18
CA ASP A 82 15.14 5.60 -6.86
C ASP A 82 15.10 6.39 -8.18
N ILE A 83 16.18 7.09 -8.49
CA ILE A 83 16.31 7.92 -9.70
C ILE A 83 16.22 7.12 -11.00
N ASN A 84 16.47 5.81 -10.96
CA ASN A 84 16.38 4.92 -12.11
C ASN A 84 14.99 4.26 -12.24
N THR A 85 14.08 4.49 -11.30
CA THR A 85 12.70 4.01 -11.38
C THR A 85 11.84 4.98 -12.18
N THR A 86 11.11 4.47 -13.15
CA THR A 86 10.22 5.32 -13.96
C THR A 86 9.12 5.92 -13.10
N ALA A 87 8.88 7.22 -13.26
CA ALA A 87 7.92 8.01 -12.47
C ALA A 87 8.18 7.95 -10.95
N SER A 88 9.44 7.77 -10.51
CA SER A 88 9.83 7.65 -9.09
C SER A 88 9.63 8.90 -8.22
N GLN A 89 9.14 9.98 -8.81
CA GLN A 89 8.96 11.27 -8.13
C GLN A 89 7.53 11.50 -7.66
N THR A 90 6.58 10.72 -8.18
CA THR A 90 5.16 10.92 -7.94
C THR A 90 4.48 9.59 -7.63
N VAL A 91 3.41 9.61 -6.84
CA VAL A 91 2.59 8.41 -6.61
C VAL A 91 2.06 7.90 -7.95
N GLU A 92 1.47 8.80 -8.73
CA GLU A 92 0.95 8.52 -10.07
C GLU A 92 2.08 8.29 -11.10
N PRO A 93 1.81 7.54 -12.19
CA PRO A 93 0.57 6.79 -12.43
C PRO A 93 0.46 5.56 -11.54
N LEU A 94 -0.74 5.22 -11.07
CA LEU A 94 -0.99 3.96 -10.39
C LEU A 94 -0.90 2.76 -11.36
N PRO A 95 -0.19 1.68 -10.98
CA PRO A 95 -0.26 0.41 -11.69
C PRO A 95 -1.65 -0.23 -11.54
N TYR A 96 -2.01 -1.16 -12.41
CA TYR A 96 -3.25 -1.93 -12.31
C TYR A 96 -3.12 -3.30 -12.99
N HIS A 97 -3.91 -4.29 -12.57
CA HIS A 97 -3.74 -5.69 -13.02
C HIS A 97 -3.85 -5.88 -14.53
N GLY A 98 -4.69 -5.07 -15.19
CA GLY A 98 -4.90 -5.12 -16.64
C GLY A 98 -3.86 -4.36 -17.47
N MET A 99 -2.82 -3.79 -16.87
CA MET A 99 -1.82 -3.02 -17.61
C MET A 99 -0.85 -3.94 -18.37
N ASN A 100 -0.50 -3.56 -19.60
CA ASN A 100 0.48 -4.31 -20.41
C ASN A 100 1.94 -3.90 -20.12
N ALA A 101 2.15 -2.69 -19.62
CA ALA A 101 3.45 -2.13 -19.29
C ALA A 101 3.29 -0.99 -18.28
N TYR A 102 4.37 -0.73 -17.53
CA TYR A 102 4.46 0.41 -16.63
C TYR A 102 5.62 1.34 -17.05
N PRO A 103 5.44 2.67 -17.11
CA PRO A 103 4.19 3.40 -16.89
C PRO A 103 3.14 3.08 -17.96
N ASN A 104 1.86 3.29 -17.61
CA ASN A 104 0.77 2.96 -18.52
C ASN A 104 0.84 3.85 -19.78
N GLN A 105 0.57 3.28 -20.96
CA GLN A 105 0.53 4.04 -22.20
C GLN A 105 -0.73 4.94 -22.25
N PRO A 106 -0.75 6.05 -22.99
CA PRO A 106 -1.89 6.98 -23.00
C PRO A 106 -3.26 6.35 -23.26
N GLU A 107 -3.29 5.27 -24.03
CA GLU A 107 -4.45 4.44 -24.39
C GLU A 107 -4.90 3.45 -23.31
N HIS A 108 -4.04 3.16 -22.33
CA HIS A 108 -4.27 2.23 -21.24
C HIS A 108 -4.13 3.00 -19.93
N ARG A 109 -5.24 3.49 -19.39
CA ARG A 109 -5.22 4.29 -18.15
C ARG A 109 -5.68 3.45 -16.97
N TYR A 110 -5.28 3.90 -15.79
CA TYR A 110 -5.86 3.42 -14.56
C TYR A 110 -7.40 3.57 -14.61
N PRO A 111 -8.18 2.62 -14.06
CA PRO A 111 -9.63 2.65 -14.17
C PRO A 111 -10.24 3.97 -13.64
N ASP A 112 -11.22 4.50 -14.37
CA ASP A 112 -11.93 5.76 -14.07
C ASP A 112 -13.46 5.57 -14.00
N ASP A 113 -13.89 4.34 -13.72
CA ASP A 113 -15.30 4.04 -13.50
C ASP A 113 -15.80 4.65 -12.16
N PRO A 114 -17.12 4.70 -11.93
CA PRO A 114 -17.67 5.30 -10.71
C PRO A 114 -17.16 4.69 -9.40
N GLU A 115 -16.83 3.38 -9.36
CA GLU A 115 -16.33 2.72 -8.15
C GLU A 115 -14.89 3.21 -7.83
N HIS A 116 -14.06 3.37 -8.85
CA HIS A 116 -12.71 3.92 -8.70
C HIS A 116 -12.70 5.40 -8.32
N ARG A 117 -13.60 6.20 -8.91
CA ARG A 117 -13.72 7.62 -8.53
C ARG A 117 -14.16 7.81 -7.08
N ASP A 118 -15.17 7.06 -6.62
CA ASP A 118 -15.59 7.08 -5.20
C ASP A 118 -14.45 6.66 -4.28
N TYR A 119 -13.69 5.63 -4.67
CA TYR A 119 -12.50 5.20 -3.93
C TYR A 119 -11.44 6.29 -3.82
N LEU A 120 -11.08 6.95 -4.92
CA LEU A 120 -10.09 8.03 -4.93
C LEU A 120 -10.56 9.19 -4.04
N GLU A 121 -11.82 9.61 -4.18
CA GLU A 121 -12.40 10.71 -3.39
C GLU A 121 -12.49 10.39 -1.90
N ARG A 122 -12.82 9.15 -1.53
CA ARG A 122 -12.93 8.75 -0.12
C ARG A 122 -11.56 8.50 0.49
N TYR A 123 -10.72 7.71 -0.16
CA TYR A 123 -9.50 7.12 0.43
C TYR A 123 -8.22 7.86 0.08
N GLN A 124 -8.01 8.27 -1.18
CA GLN A 124 -6.76 8.91 -1.61
C GLN A 124 -6.80 10.43 -1.39
N THR A 125 -6.83 10.84 -0.12
CA THR A 125 -7.03 12.24 0.28
C THR A 125 -5.88 12.83 1.08
N ARG A 126 -4.86 12.03 1.43
CA ARG A 126 -3.70 12.52 2.17
C ARG A 126 -2.61 12.95 1.19
N TRP A 127 -2.49 14.26 0.96
CA TRP A 127 -1.41 14.82 0.16
C TRP A 127 -0.07 14.73 0.89
N VAL A 128 0.97 14.29 0.17
CA VAL A 128 2.36 14.29 0.62
C VAL A 128 3.21 15.02 -0.41
N GLU A 129 4.09 15.90 0.06
CA GLU A 129 5.03 16.67 -0.77
C GLU A 129 6.38 15.93 -0.90
N GLY A 130 6.97 15.94 -2.09
CA GLY A 130 8.24 15.23 -2.36
C GLY A 130 9.53 15.99 -2.03
N TRP A 131 9.45 17.22 -1.49
CA TRP A 131 10.55 18.20 -1.54
C TRP A 131 11.58 18.14 -0.39
N TYR A 132 11.49 17.18 0.55
CA TYR A 132 12.44 17.08 1.65
C TYR A 132 13.65 16.16 1.37
N PHE A 133 14.33 16.38 0.24
CA PHE A 133 15.71 15.94 0.01
C PHE A 133 16.55 17.14 -0.43
N GLN A 134 17.09 17.89 0.53
CA GLN A 134 18.20 18.80 0.24
C GLN A 134 19.48 17.97 0.20
N ASN A 135 20.15 17.97 -0.95
CA ASN A 135 21.54 17.55 -1.07
C ASN A 135 22.46 18.54 -0.34
#